data_AF-F5SWB2-F1
#
_entry.id   AF-F5SWB2-F1
#
_cell.length_a   1.000
_cell.length_b   1.000
_cell.length_c   1.000
_cell.angle_alpha   90.00
_cell.angle_beta   90.00
_cell.angle_gamma   90.00
#
_symmetry.space_group_name_H-M   'P 1'
#
loop_
_entity.id
_entity.type
_entity.pdbx_description
1 polymer ?
#
loop_
_entity_poly.entity_id
_entity_poly.type
_entity_poly.pdbx_seq_one_letter_code
_entity_poly.pdbx_strand_id
1 'polypeptide(L)' 'MNTYPHSLKQLVDTGYLRHIPVDPITHSHKTWELIRPVETDEVISDIRSGYRLMTSKGTPYSDW' A
#
# COMPACT_ATOMS: atom_id res chain seq x y z
N MET A 1 11.79 16.14 -12.96
CA MET A 1 11.47 14.73 -13.29
C MET A 1 10.33 14.32 -12.39
N ASN A 2 9.20 13.87 -12.94
CA ASN A 2 8.12 13.28 -12.14
C ASN A 2 8.56 11.86 -11.76
N THR A 3 9.27 11.74 -10.65
CA THR A 3 9.68 10.43 -10.11
C THR A 3 8.47 9.78 -9.48
N TYR A 4 8.09 8.62 -9.98
CA TYR A 4 7.01 7.84 -9.40
C TYR A 4 7.37 7.42 -7.97
N PRO A 5 6.39 7.43 -7.05
CA PRO A 5 6.63 7.08 -5.67
C PRO A 5 6.91 5.58 -5.55
N HIS A 6 8.09 5.21 -5.05
CA HIS A 6 8.51 3.83 -4.82
C HIS A 6 8.20 3.34 -3.39
N SER A 7 7.72 4.23 -2.52
CA SER A 7 7.34 3.92 -1.14
C SER A 7 6.23 4.82 -0.61
N LEU A 8 5.51 4.36 0.43
CA LEU A 8 4.56 5.20 1.17
C LEU A 8 5.22 6.45 1.77
N LYS A 9 6.49 6.34 2.18
CA LYS A 9 7.25 7.50 2.68
C LYS A 9 7.41 8.56 1.58
N GLN A 10 7.72 8.13 0.36
CA GLN A 10 7.87 9.06 -0.76
C GLN A 10 6.53 9.74 -1.10
N LEU A 11 5.39 9.04 -0.97
CA LEU A 11 4.07 9.67 -1.09
C LEU A 11 3.83 10.75 -0.03
N VAL A 12 4.35 10.58 1.18
CA VAL A 12 4.29 11.60 2.23
C VAL A 12 5.22 12.78 1.92
N ASP A 13 6.47 12.49 1.57
CA ASP A 13 7.48 13.50 1.26
C ASP A 13 7.08 14.37 0.05
N THR A 14 6.38 13.79 -0.92
CA THR A 14 5.88 14.47 -2.12
C THR A 14 4.48 15.09 -1.95
N GLY A 15 3.86 14.91 -0.78
CA GLY A 15 2.59 15.54 -0.42
C GLY A 15 1.33 14.87 -0.99
N TYR A 16 1.45 13.68 -1.58
CA TYR A 16 0.29 12.87 -1.98
C TYR A 16 -0.44 12.25 -0.77
N LEU A 17 0.28 11.99 0.32
CA LEU A 17 -0.26 11.56 1.61
C LEU A 17 0.15 12.54 2.70
N ARG A 18 -0.76 12.84 3.64
CA ARG A 18 -0.43 13.71 4.78
C ARG A 18 0.44 13.01 5.82
N HIS A 19 0.28 11.69 5.95
CA HIS A 19 1.07 10.77 6.76
C HIS A 19 0.75 9.34 6.31
N ILE A 20 1.57 8.35 6.73
CA ILE A 20 1.28 6.94 6.45
C ILE A 20 0.12 6.49 7.36
N PRO A 21 -1.00 6.01 6.81
CA PRO A 21 -2.14 5.57 7.61
C PRO A 21 -1.78 4.32 8.41
N VAL A 22 -2.48 4.12 9.53
CA VAL A 22 -2.41 2.87 10.29
C VAL A 22 -3.23 1.82 9.55
N ASP A 23 -2.63 0.65 9.32
CA ASP A 23 -3.33 -0.52 8.80
C ASP A 23 -4.44 -0.94 9.78
N PRO A 24 -5.72 -0.97 9.36
CA PRO A 24 -6.83 -1.30 10.26
C PRO A 24 -6.86 -2.77 10.69
N ILE A 25 -6.13 -3.66 10.02
CA ILE A 25 -6.13 -5.10 10.33
C ILE A 25 -5.03 -5.44 11.35
N THR A 26 -3.82 -4.95 11.12
CA THR A 26 -2.67 -5.23 12.01
C THR A 26 -2.41 -4.10 13.02
N HIS A 27 -3.17 -3.01 12.93
CA HIS A 27 -3.07 -1.83 13.79
C HIS A 27 -1.68 -1.17 13.72
N SER A 28 -1.00 -1.26 12.57
CA SER A 28 0.36 -0.76 12.37
C SER A 28 0.49 0.03 11.07
N HIS A 29 1.24 1.13 11.07
CA HIS A 29 1.56 1.86 9.84
C HIS A 29 2.71 1.22 9.04
N LYS A 30 3.34 0.17 9.58
CA LYS A 30 4.55 -0.46 9.00
C LYS A 30 4.27 -1.74 8.22
N THR A 31 3.03 -2.21 8.26
CA THR A 31 2.61 -3.51 7.73
C THR A 31 2.00 -3.38 6.35
N TRP A 32 1.91 -2.19 5.77
CA TRP A 32 1.44 -2.04 4.40
C TRP A 32 2.40 -2.72 3.42
N GLU A 33 1.85 -3.61 2.59
CA GLU A 33 2.52 -4.21 1.45
C GLU A 33 2.22 -3.40 0.19
N LEU A 34 3.28 -3.05 -0.54
CA LEU A 34 3.19 -2.30 -1.78
C LEU A 34 3.07 -3.27 -2.95
N ILE A 35 2.02 -3.10 -3.75
CA ILE A 35 1.83 -3.87 -4.98
C ILE A 35 2.29 -3.02 -6.16
N ARG A 36 3.11 -3.63 -6.99
CA ARG A 36 3.63 -3.06 -8.22
C ARG A 36 2.97 -3.75 -9.42
N PRO A 37 2.60 -3.02 -10.48
CA PRO A 37 2.08 -3.63 -11.69
C PRO A 37 3.20 -4.40 -12.41
N VAL A 38 2.83 -5.51 -13.07
CA VAL A 38 3.76 -6.40 -13.77
C VAL A 38 4.52 -5.68 -14.89
N GLU A 39 3.91 -4.67 -15.49
CA GLU A 39 4.48 -3.92 -16.62
C GLU A 39 5.49 -2.85 -16.18
N THR A 40 5.45 -2.41 -14.92
CA THR A 40 6.42 -1.44 -14.40
C THR A 40 6.65 -1.64 -12.91
N ASP A 41 7.87 -2.05 -12.58
CA ASP A 41 8.33 -2.14 -11.19
C ASP A 41 8.56 -0.76 -10.55
N GLU A 42 8.35 0.34 -11.28
CA GLU A 42 8.68 1.68 -10.80
C GLU A 42 7.51 2.36 -10.07
N VAL A 43 6.28 1.86 -10.21
CA VAL A 43 5.09 2.57 -9.70
C VAL A 43 4.33 1.72 -8.69
N ILE A 44 3.92 2.31 -7.56
CA ILE A 44 2.95 1.68 -6.67
C ILE A 44 1.57 1.76 -7.35
N SER A 45 0.96 0.61 -7.63
CA SER A 45 -0.41 0.55 -8.17
C SER A 45 -1.46 0.39 -7.09
N ASP A 46 -1.13 -0.35 -6.02
CA ASP A 46 -2.07 -0.72 -4.97
C ASP A 46 -1.31 -0.93 -3.64
N ILE A 47 -2.00 -0.82 -2.51
CA ILE A 47 -1.45 -1.07 -1.17
C ILE A 47 -2.38 -2.00 -0.39
N ARG A 48 -1.81 -2.98 0.31
CA ARG A 48 -2.60 -3.95 1.10
C ARG A 48 -2.05 -4.12 2.50
N SER A 49 -2.91 -4.50 3.43
CA SER A 49 -2.48 -4.89 4.77
C SER A 49 -1.60 -6.14 4.71
N GLY A 50 -0.46 -6.13 5.40
CA GLY A 50 0.49 -7.24 5.48
C GLY A 50 0.09 -8.35 6.45
N TYR A 51 -1.20 -8.46 6.78
CA TYR A 51 -1.71 -9.64 7.47
C TYR A 51 -1.73 -10.82 6.49
N ARG A 52 -0.95 -11.86 6.79
CA ARG A 52 -0.73 -13.05 5.96
C ARG A 52 -1.96 -13.98 5.80
N LEU A 53 -3.15 -13.52 6.18
CA LEU A 53 -4.38 -14.31 6.15
C LEU A 53 -5.38 -13.58 5.28
N MET A 54 -5.82 -14.29 4.23
CA MET A 54 -7.06 -14.02 3.51
C MET A 54 -8.13 -13.52 4.46
N THR A 55 -9.00 -12.64 3.98
CA THR A 55 -10.12 -12.16 4.79
C THR A 55 -10.86 -13.33 5.42
N SER A 56 -11.40 -13.13 6.61
CA SER A 56 -12.20 -14.13 7.33
C SER A 56 -13.44 -14.60 6.55
N LYS A 57 -13.71 -14.02 5.37
CA LYS A 57 -14.81 -14.34 4.45
C LYS A 57 -14.37 -14.93 3.10
N GLY A 58 -13.07 -15.14 2.87
CA GLY A 58 -12.56 -15.63 1.59
C GLY A 58 -12.69 -14.65 0.42
N THR A 59 -13.04 -13.38 0.69
CA THR A 59 -13.19 -12.31 -0.30
C THR A 59 -12.02 -11.34 -0.15
N PRO A 60 -11.10 -11.22 -1.10
CA PRO A 60 -9.96 -10.33 -0.93
C PRO A 60 -10.43 -8.88 -0.75
N TYR A 61 -9.75 -8.12 0.11
CA TYR A 61 -10.06 -6.69 0.35
C TYR A 61 -9.89 -5.81 -0.91
N SER A 62 -9.40 -6.39 -2.02
CA SER A 62 -9.29 -5.76 -3.34
C SER A 62 -10.63 -5.57 -4.07
N ASP A 63 -11.75 -5.96 -3.46
CA ASP A 63 -13.12 -5.81 -4.01
C ASP A 63 -13.92 -4.66 -3.36
N TRP A 64 -13.26 -3.72 -2.65
CA TRP A 64 -13.88 -2.51 -2.08
C TRP A 64 -13.27 -1.24 -2.67
#